data_AF-A0A957A683-F1
#
_entry.id   AF-A0A957A683-F1
#
_cell.length_a   1.000
_cell.length_b   1.000
_cell.length_c   1.000
_cell.angle_alpha   90.00
_cell.angle_beta   90.00
_cell.angle_gamma   90.00
#
_symmetry.space_group_name_H-M   'P 1'
#
loop_
_entity.id
_entity.type
_entity.pdbx_description
1 polymer ?
#
loop_
_entity_poly.entity_id
_entity_poly.type
_entity_poly.pdbx_seq_one_letter_code
_entity_poly.pdbx_strand_id
1 'polypeptide(L)' 'GVPVREGDLTLDDLGRATAGFLTSSVAGVVPVTSVSWRAGDASGEWAPSGLTVDRRIVDVIAGAYEALVEAETA' A
#
# COMPACT_ATOMS: atom_id res chain seq x y z
N GLY A 1 16.34 -7.16 -6.92
CA GLY A 1 15.70 -5.90 -6.52
C GLY A 1 14.31 -5.84 -7.10
N VAL A 2 13.36 -5.21 -6.40
CA VAL A 2 12.00 -4.96 -6.90
C VAL A 2 12.07 -3.73 -7.83
N PRO A 3 11.55 -3.80 -9.07
CA PRO A 3 11.53 -2.63 -9.96
C PRO A 3 10.61 -1.55 -9.38
N VAL A 4 11.10 -0.31 -9.31
CA VAL A 4 10.36 0.84 -8.78
C VAL A 4 10.09 1.83 -9.90
N ARG A 5 8.85 2.32 -9.98
CA ARG A 5 8.45 3.41 -10.86
C ARG A 5 7.71 4.46 -10.05
N GLU A 6 8.17 5.69 -10.16
CA GLU A 6 7.44 6.86 -9.66
C GLU A 6 6.59 7.46 -10.78
N GLY A 7 5.42 7.96 -10.42
CA GLY A 7 4.51 8.63 -11.33
C GLY A 7 3.09 8.65 -10.81
N ASP A 8 2.21 9.26 -11.59
CA ASP A 8 0.81 9.35 -11.24
C ASP A 8 0.14 7.97 -11.29
N LEU A 9 -0.69 7.70 -10.28
CA LEU A 9 -1.52 6.51 -10.14
C LEU A 9 -2.98 6.94 -9.99
N THR A 10 -3.88 6.13 -10.51
CA THR A 10 -5.34 6.36 -10.44
C THR A 10 -6.00 5.43 -9.42
N LEU A 11 -7.26 5.73 -9.06
CA LEU A 11 -8.07 4.80 -8.25
C LEU A 11 -8.27 3.44 -8.93
N ASP A 12 -8.25 3.41 -10.27
CA ASP A 12 -8.34 2.17 -11.03
C ASP A 12 -7.07 1.32 -10.88
N ASP A 13 -5.88 1.94 -10.85
CA ASP A 13 -4.62 1.24 -10.58
C ASP A 13 -4.62 0.62 -9.18
N LEU A 14 -5.19 1.32 -8.19
CA LEU A 14 -5.36 0.81 -6.84
C LEU A 14 -6.35 -0.37 -6.79
N GLY A 15 -7.43 -0.32 -7.58
CA GLY A 15 -8.37 -1.43 -7.73
C GLY A 15 -7.77 -2.68 -8.39
N ARG A 16 -6.72 -2.50 -9.21
CA ARG A 16 -5.97 -3.58 -9.88
C ARG A 16 -4.73 -4.05 -9.12
N ALA A 17 -4.35 -3.36 -8.05
CA ALA A 17 -3.16 -3.71 -7.28
C ALA A 17 -3.34 -5.06 -6.53
N THR A 18 -2.26 -5.83 -6.46
CA THR A 18 -2.20 -7.10 -5.72
C THR A 18 -1.66 -6.94 -4.31
N ALA A 19 -1.24 -5.74 -3.92
CA ALA A 19 -0.79 -5.39 -2.58
C ALA A 19 -0.77 -3.86 -2.47
N GLY A 20 -1.01 -3.36 -1.25
CA GLY A 20 -0.86 -1.95 -0.92
C GLY A 20 -0.29 -1.81 0.48
N PHE A 21 0.54 -0.81 0.69
CA PHE A 21 1.05 -0.46 2.01
C PHE A 21 1.21 1.05 2.13
N LEU A 22 1.14 1.56 3.34
CA LEU A 22 1.46 2.93 3.69
C LEU A 22 2.79 2.97 4.43
N THR A 23 3.53 4.06 4.28
CA THR A 23 4.76 4.28 5.04
C THR A 23 4.65 5.55 5.86
N SER A 24 5.20 5.53 7.08
CA SER A 24 5.40 6.73 7.90
C SER A 24 6.50 6.50 8.92
N SER A 25 7.09 7.57 9.46
CA SER A 25 8.14 7.45 10.49
C SER A 25 7.64 6.84 11.80
N VAL A 26 6.36 7.00 12.13
CA VAL A 26 5.76 6.47 13.37
C VAL A 26 5.41 5.00 13.22
N ALA A 27 4.87 4.60 12.06
CA ALA A 27 4.31 3.27 11.86
C ALA A 27 5.21 2.34 11.03
N GLY A 28 6.29 2.84 10.43
CA GLY A 28 7.12 2.08 9.50
C GLY A 28 6.34 1.73 8.24
N VAL A 29 6.19 0.43 7.97
CA VAL A 29 5.47 -0.12 6.81
C VAL A 29 4.18 -0.79 7.28
N VAL A 30 3.02 -0.28 6.84
CA VAL A 30 1.70 -0.78 7.27
C VAL A 30 0.92 -1.34 6.08
N PRO A 31 0.48 -2.62 6.10
CA PRO A 31 -0.33 -3.19 5.03
C PRO A 31 -1.71 -2.54 4.95
N VAL A 32 -2.13 -2.18 3.74
CA VAL A 32 -3.49 -1.71 3.45
C VAL A 32 -4.36 -2.91 3.11
N THR A 33 -5.28 -3.29 4.00
CA THR A 33 -6.14 -4.48 3.85
C THR A 33 -7.41 -4.24 3.06
N SER A 34 -7.85 -2.99 2.97
CA SER A 34 -9.02 -2.58 2.21
C SER A 34 -8.93 -1.10 1.89
N VAL A 35 -9.45 -0.72 0.74
CA VAL A 35 -9.69 0.67 0.37
C VAL A 35 -11.14 0.79 -0.05
N SER A 36 -11.77 1.91 0.27
CA SER A 36 -13.07 2.28 -0.26
C SER A 36 -12.95 3.69 -0.81
N TRP A 37 -13.60 3.98 -1.92
CA TRP A 37 -13.69 5.34 -2.46
C TRP A 37 -15.12 5.67 -2.79
N ARG A 38 -15.46 6.96 -2.72
CA ARG A 38 -16.77 7.46 -3.12
C ARG A 38 -16.79 7.62 -4.63
N ALA A 39 -17.73 6.96 -5.30
CA ALA A 39 -17.94 7.21 -6.72
C ALA A 39 -18.35 8.70 -6.89
N GLY A 40 -17.78 9.37 -7.89
CA GLY A 40 -18.12 10.75 -8.22
C GLY A 40 -19.46 10.91 -8.93
N ASP A 41 -20.22 9.83 -9.07
CA ASP A 41 -21.57 9.88 -9.63
C ASP A 41 -22.57 10.46 -8.60
N ALA A 42 -23.77 10.78 -9.07
CA ALA A 42 -24.81 11.41 -8.25
C ALA A 42 -25.32 10.51 -7.10
N SER A 43 -24.92 9.24 -7.03
CA SER A 43 -25.29 8.34 -5.93
C SER A 43 -24.53 8.67 -4.65
N GLY A 44 -23.28 9.13 -4.79
CA GLY A 44 -22.39 9.35 -3.67
C GLY A 44 -22.19 8.10 -2.79
N GLU A 45 -22.34 6.91 -3.33
CA GLU A 45 -22.09 5.67 -2.61
C GLU A 45 -20.59 5.36 -2.52
N TRP A 46 -20.21 4.65 -1.46
CA TRP A 46 -18.86 4.12 -1.29
C TRP A 46 -18.74 2.80 -2.04
N ALA A 47 -17.82 2.74 -3.01
CA ALA A 47 -17.45 1.51 -3.68
C ALA A 47 -16.22 0.90 -2.99
N PRO A 48 -16.26 -0.38 -2.57
CA PRO A 48 -15.07 -1.07 -2.09
C PRO A 48 -14.09 -1.29 -3.24
N SER A 49 -12.81 -1.16 -2.94
CA SER A 49 -11.74 -1.57 -3.84
C SER A 49 -11.68 -3.09 -3.95
N GLY A 50 -11.35 -3.62 -5.13
CA GLY A 50 -10.99 -5.03 -5.32
C GLY A 50 -9.60 -5.39 -4.79
N LEU A 51 -8.98 -4.54 -3.96
CA LEU A 51 -7.63 -4.74 -3.45
C LEU A 51 -7.55 -6.07 -2.71
N THR A 52 -6.89 -7.04 -3.33
CA THR A 52 -6.53 -8.30 -2.70
C THR A 52 -5.12 -8.14 -2.19
N VAL A 53 -4.90 -8.29 -0.88
CA VAL A 53 -3.56 -8.11 -0.32
C VAL A 53 -2.77 -9.41 -0.38
N ASP A 54 -1.84 -9.47 -1.32
CA ASP A 54 -0.69 -10.36 -1.23
C ASP A 54 0.30 -9.79 -0.22
N ARG A 55 0.29 -10.36 0.99
CA ARG A 55 1.19 -9.93 2.06
C ARG A 55 2.65 -10.20 1.79
N ARG A 56 3.00 -11.11 0.87
CA ARG A 56 4.40 -11.50 0.64
C ARG A 56 5.29 -10.32 0.30
N ILE A 57 4.86 -9.43 -0.60
CA ILE A 57 5.66 -8.27 -0.98
C ILE A 57 5.73 -7.22 0.13
N VAL A 58 4.65 -7.07 0.90
CA VAL A 58 4.61 -6.13 2.03
C VAL A 58 5.53 -6.59 3.15
N ASP A 59 5.51 -7.88 3.50
CA ASP A 59 6.35 -8.47 4.54
C ASP A 59 7.84 -8.36 4.18
N VAL A 60 8.20 -8.55 2.90
CA VAL A 60 9.57 -8.35 2.41
C VAL A 60 10.03 -6.90 2.60
N ILE A 61 9.17 -5.93 2.28
CA ILE A 61 9.49 -4.50 2.43
C ILE A 61 9.57 -4.11 3.91
N ALA A 62 8.65 -4.61 4.74
CA ALA A 62 8.64 -4.36 6.19
C ALA A 62 9.90 -4.91 6.87
N GLY A 63 10.29 -6.15 6.58
CA GLY A 63 11.50 -6.74 7.15
C GLY A 63 12.78 -6.02 6.71
N ALA A 64 12.84 -5.54 5.47
CA ALA A 64 13.97 -4.73 5.00
C ALA A 64 14.05 -3.37 5.72
N TYR A 65 12.90 -2.76 6.01
CA TYR A 65 12.83 -1.51 6.78
C TYR A 65 13.27 -1.72 8.23
N GLU A 66 12.78 -2.76 8.91
CA GLU A 66 13.14 -3.07 10.30
C GLU A 66 14.65 -3.32 10.44
N ALA A 67 15.23 -4.12 9.55
CA ALA A 67 16.67 -4.38 9.54
C ALA A 67 17.51 -3.09 9.33
N LEU A 68 17.02 -2.15 8.53
CA LEU A 68 17.67 -0.85 8.33
C LEU A 68 17.61 -0.01 9.61
N VAL A 69 16.45 0.08 10.25
CA VAL A 69 16.26 0.85 11.49
C VAL A 69 17.13 0.27 12.61
N GLU A 70 17.21 -1.05 12.75
CA GLU A 70 18.08 -1.71 13.72
C GLU A 70 19.56 -1.39 13.48
N ALA A 71 19.99 -1.39 12.22
CA ALA A 71 21.38 -1.07 11.87
C ALA A 71 21.75 0.40 12.11
N GLU A 72 20.81 1.34 11.96
CA GLU A 72 21.04 2.77 12.19
C GLU A 72 20.93 3.18 13.67
N THR A 73 20.30 2.35 14.50
CA THR A 73 20.10 2.62 15.94
C THR A 73 21.09 1.89 16.85
N ALA A 74 21.94 1.03 16.29
CA ALA A 74 23.02 0.30 16.97
C ALA A 74 24.33 1.12 17.03
#